data_AF-A0A2V2LGU1-F1
#
_entry.id   AF-A0A2V2LGU1-F1
#
_cell.length_a   1.000
_cell.length_b   1.000
_cell.length_c   1.000
_cell.angle_alpha   90.00
_cell.angle_beta   90.00
_cell.angle_gamma   90.00
#
_symmetry.space_group_name_H-M   'P 1'
#
loop_
_entity.id
_entity.type
_entity.pdbx_description
1 polymer ?
#
loop_
_entity_poly.entity_id
_entity_poly.type
_entity_poly.pdbx_seq_one_letter_code
_entity_poly.pdbx_strand_id
1 'polypeptide(L)'
;MQNATQTLLTGATAMDTSTIRIAIRGLNEPWDSSRILAVIEEIAASLREEADIPARLTADSMTIAIDVATDRLPDAAALLRDLGLI
;
A
#
# COMPACT_ATOMS: atom_id res chain seq x y z
N MET A 1 -21.45 21.82 -31.88
CA MET A 1 -20.01 21.47 -31.86
C MET A 1 -19.63 21.22 -30.41
N GLN A 2 -19.15 20.00 -30.14
CA GLN A 2 -18.34 19.56 -29.00
C GLN A 2 -18.94 19.68 -27.59
N ASN A 3 -19.36 18.51 -27.11
CA ASN A 3 -19.65 18.11 -25.74
C ASN A 3 -18.80 18.85 -24.70
N ALA A 4 -19.47 19.41 -23.69
CA ALA A 4 -18.89 19.83 -22.43
C ALA A 4 -18.43 18.60 -21.62
N THR A 5 -17.32 18.01 -22.05
CA THR A 5 -16.57 17.00 -21.32
C THR A 5 -15.58 17.71 -20.40
N GLN A 6 -15.53 17.23 -19.15
CA GLN A 6 -14.52 17.47 -18.13
C GLN A 6 -14.61 18.77 -17.31
N THR A 7 -15.58 18.76 -16.38
CA THR A 7 -15.30 19.17 -15.01
C THR A 7 -14.28 18.18 -14.41
N LEU A 8 -12.99 18.52 -14.42
CA LEU A 8 -11.97 17.89 -13.58
C LEU A 8 -11.17 18.99 -12.88
N LEU A 9 -11.84 19.67 -11.94
CA LEU A 9 -11.19 20.48 -10.92
C LEU A 9 -11.05 19.63 -9.66
N THR A 10 -10.18 18.62 -9.71
CA THR A 10 -9.54 18.08 -8.51
C THR A 10 -8.07 18.38 -8.64
N GLY A 11 -7.69 19.57 -8.15
CA GLY A 11 -6.31 19.93 -7.87
C GLY A 11 -5.80 19.20 -6.62
N ALA A 12 -5.69 17.88 -6.72
CA ALA A 12 -4.58 17.17 -6.12
C ALA A 12 -3.79 16.68 -7.32
N THR A 13 -2.46 16.76 -7.30
CA THR A 13 -1.66 15.90 -8.17
C THR A 13 -2.16 14.48 -7.95
N ALA A 14 -2.99 13.96 -8.86
CA ALA A 14 -3.49 12.60 -8.79
C ALA A 14 -2.30 11.71 -9.18
N MET A 15 -1.37 11.58 -8.25
CA MET A 15 -0.51 10.41 -8.17
C MET A 15 -1.50 9.26 -8.13
N ASP A 16 -1.65 8.56 -9.25
CA ASP A 16 -2.44 7.33 -9.33
C ASP A 16 -1.86 6.43 -8.24
N THR A 17 -2.61 6.19 -7.17
CA THR A 17 -2.19 5.29 -6.11
C THR A 17 -2.93 3.99 -6.25
N SER A 18 -2.19 2.91 -6.19
CA SER A 18 -2.70 1.56 -6.20
C SER A 18 -2.69 1.02 -4.78
N THR A 19 -3.79 0.39 -4.40
CA THR A 19 -3.94 -0.21 -3.08
C THR A 19 -3.69 -1.71 -3.14
N ILE A 20 -2.65 -2.19 -2.47
CA ILE A 20 -2.40 -3.62 -2.23
C ILE A 20 -3.20 -4.04 -1.00
N ARG A 21 -3.94 -5.16 -1.09
CA ARG A 21 -4.70 -5.71 0.03
C ARG A 21 -4.16 -7.07 0.43
N ILE A 22 -3.68 -7.18 1.66
CA ILE A 22 -3.11 -8.40 2.24
C ILE A 22 -4.07 -8.91 3.30
N ALA A 23 -4.52 -10.16 3.17
CA ALA A 23 -5.39 -10.77 4.17
C ALA A 23 -4.55 -11.14 5.41
N ILE A 24 -4.95 -10.64 6.58
CA ILE A 24 -4.26 -10.93 7.85
C ILE A 24 -4.27 -12.43 8.16
N ARG A 25 -5.35 -13.12 7.77
CA ARG A 25 -5.48 -14.57 7.93
C ARG A 25 -4.54 -15.39 7.03
N GLY A 26 -3.94 -14.75 6.02
CA GLY A 26 -2.99 -15.37 5.10
C GLY A 26 -1.54 -14.92 5.35
N LEU A 27 -1.31 -14.10 6.38
CA LEU A 27 0.04 -13.73 6.79
C LEU A 27 0.78 -14.99 7.25
N ASN A 28 1.95 -15.23 6.65
CA ASN A 28 2.80 -16.34 7.02
C ASN A 28 3.59 -16.02 8.31
N GLU A 29 4.08 -17.02 9.04
CA GLU A 29 5.03 -16.75 10.14
C GLU A 29 6.28 -16.02 9.59
N PRO A 30 6.78 -14.95 10.24
CA PRO A 30 6.59 -14.56 11.66
C PRO A 30 5.55 -13.46 11.93
N TRP A 31 4.66 -13.14 10.97
CA TRP A 31 3.75 -12.00 11.08
C TRP A 31 2.59 -12.27 12.06
N ASP A 32 2.75 -11.84 13.31
CA ASP A 32 1.75 -12.00 14.35
C ASP A 32 0.54 -11.08 14.12
N SER A 33 -0.61 -11.66 13.76
CA SER A 33 -1.87 -10.91 13.62
C SER A 33 -2.30 -10.18 14.90
N SER A 34 -1.81 -10.65 16.06
CA SER A 34 -2.00 -10.00 17.36
C SER A 34 -1.30 -8.64 17.46
N ARG A 35 -0.27 -8.39 16.64
CA ARG A 35 0.52 -7.14 16.63
C ARG A 35 0.40 -6.41 15.29
N ILE A 36 -0.82 -6.36 14.73
CA ILE A 36 -1.07 -5.75 13.42
C ILE A 36 -0.50 -4.33 13.28
N LEU A 37 -0.55 -3.52 14.34
CA LEU A 37 0.01 -2.17 14.31
C LEU A 37 1.53 -2.19 14.12
N ALA A 38 2.25 -3.06 14.82
CA ALA A 38 3.69 -3.21 14.67
C ALA A 38 4.06 -3.73 13.28
N VAL A 39 3.27 -4.68 12.74
CA VAL A 39 3.43 -5.19 11.37
C VAL A 39 3.29 -4.06 10.35
N ILE A 40 2.25 -3.23 10.47
CA ILE A 40 2.06 -2.07 9.59
C ILE A 40 3.23 -1.09 9.70
N GLU A 41 3.64 -0.76 10.92
CA GLU A 41 4.74 0.19 11.15
C GLU A 41 6.05 -0.34 10.56
N GLU A 42 6.31 -1.64 10.70
CA GLU A 42 7.49 -2.29 10.11
C GLU A 42 7.45 -2.25 8.58
N ILE A 43 6.33 -2.64 7.96
CA ILE A 43 6.19 -2.58 6.50
C ILE A 43 6.29 -1.13 5.99
N ALA A 44 5.68 -0.17 6.70
CA ALA A 44 5.75 1.25 6.36
C ALA A 44 7.17 1.80 6.48
N ALA A 45 7.91 1.37 7.51
CA ALA A 45 9.31 1.69 7.69
C ALA A 45 10.14 1.10 6.56
N SER A 46 10.02 -0.19 6.24
CA SER A 46 10.73 -0.82 5.14
C SER A 46 10.45 -0.16 3.79
N LEU A 47 9.20 0.17 3.47
CA LEU A 47 8.86 0.86 2.22
C LEU A 47 9.50 2.26 2.12
N ARG A 48 9.62 2.95 3.25
CA ARG A 48 10.28 4.26 3.32
C ARG A 48 11.80 4.15 3.32
N GLU A 49 12.36 3.24 4.09
CA GLU A 49 13.81 3.13 4.30
C GLU A 49 14.51 2.41 3.15
N GLU A 50 13.90 1.33 2.62
CA GLU A 50 14.51 0.51 1.58
C GLU A 50 14.21 1.04 0.18
N ALA A 51 13.01 1.60 -0.03
CA ALA A 51 12.56 2.01 -1.36
C ALA A 51 12.34 3.52 -1.51
N ASP A 52 12.43 4.32 -0.43
CA ASP A 52 12.09 5.75 -0.40
C ASP A 52 10.67 6.03 -0.95
N ILE A 53 9.76 5.05 -0.79
CA ILE A 53 8.39 5.13 -1.30
C ILE A 53 7.49 5.70 -0.20
N PRO A 54 6.83 6.85 -0.43
CA PRO A 54 5.79 7.32 0.46
C PRO A 54 4.56 6.40 0.35
N ALA A 55 4.48 5.42 1.25
CA ALA A 55 3.36 4.49 1.35
C ALA A 55 2.42 4.89 2.50
N ARG A 56 1.12 4.74 2.29
CA ARG A 56 0.10 4.87 3.34
C ARG A 56 -0.47 3.50 3.64
N LEU A 57 -0.23 3.01 4.85
CA LEU A 57 -0.73 1.72 5.28
C LEU A 57 -1.89 1.90 6.25
N THR A 58 -2.91 1.08 6.07
CA THR A 58 -4.11 1.01 6.90
C THR A 58 -4.37 -0.46 7.18
N ALA A 59 -4.63 -0.85 8.43
CA ALA A 59 -5.11 -2.21 8.69
C ALA A 59 -6.45 -2.20 9.40
N ASP A 60 -7.30 -3.07 8.91
CA ASP A 60 -8.53 -3.51 9.54
C ASP A 60 -8.27 -4.83 10.26
N SER A 61 -9.15 -5.27 11.16
CA SER A 61 -9.00 -6.57 11.85
C SER A 61 -8.95 -7.81 10.94
N MET A 62 -9.12 -7.65 9.61
CA MET A 62 -9.04 -8.75 8.64
C MET A 62 -8.06 -8.52 7.48
N THR A 63 -7.70 -7.28 7.17
CA THR A 63 -6.94 -6.95 5.95
C THR A 63 -6.01 -5.77 6.20
N ILE A 64 -4.81 -5.80 5.62
CA ILE A 64 -3.88 -4.67 5.55
C ILE A 64 -3.98 -4.08 4.14
N ALA A 65 -4.39 -2.82 4.05
CA ALA A 65 -4.44 -2.02 2.83
C ALA A 65 -3.21 -1.12 2.76
N ILE A 66 -2.43 -1.25 1.70
CA ILE A 66 -1.19 -0.52 1.47
C ILE A 66 -1.37 0.32 0.21
N ASP A 67 -1.50 1.62 0.40
CA ASP A 67 -1.67 2.59 -0.67
C ASP A 67 -0.31 3.14 -1.07
N VAL A 68 0.10 2.89 -2.30
CA VAL A 68 1.38 3.32 -2.88
C VAL A 68 1.14 3.94 -4.24
N ALA A 69 2.02 4.83 -4.70
CA ALA A 69 1.96 5.31 -6.08
C ALA A 69 2.01 4.12 -7.06
N THR A 70 1.14 4.10 -8.07
CA THR A 70 1.02 3.03 -9.07
C THR A 70 2.32 2.79 -9.83
N ASP A 71 3.10 3.84 -10.05
CA ASP A 71 4.47 3.75 -10.61
C ASP A 71 5.42 2.93 -9.73
N ARG A 72 5.18 2.93 -8.41
CA ARG A 72 5.94 2.25 -7.36
C ARG A 72 5.27 0.97 -6.84
N LEU A 73 4.10 0.63 -7.37
CA LEU A 73 3.40 -0.62 -7.07
C LEU A 73 4.27 -1.87 -7.28
N PRO A 74 5.02 -2.02 -8.40
CA PRO A 74 5.85 -3.21 -8.59
C PRO A 74 7.00 -3.29 -7.58
N ASP A 75 7.65 -2.17 -7.25
CA ASP A 75 8.70 -2.12 -6.22
C ASP A 75 8.15 -2.46 -4.83
N ALA A 76 7.01 -1.87 -4.46
CA ALA A 76 6.34 -2.17 -3.19
C ALA A 76 5.91 -3.64 -3.11
N ALA A 77 5.32 -4.18 -4.18
CA ALA A 77 4.93 -5.59 -4.23
C ALA A 77 6.15 -6.53 -4.17
N ALA A 78 7.27 -6.16 -4.77
CA ALA A 78 8.51 -6.93 -4.66
C ALA A 78 9.03 -6.97 -3.22
N LEU A 79 9.01 -5.83 -2.51
CA LEU A 79 9.40 -5.77 -1.10
C LEU A 79 8.47 -6.59 -0.21
N LEU A 80 7.15 -6.50 -0.41
CA LEU A 80 6.17 -7.29 0.35
C LEU A 80 6.35 -8.80 0.15
N ARG A 81 6.73 -9.20 -1.07
CA ARG A 81 7.04 -10.59 -1.39
C ARG A 81 8.37 -11.05 -0.77
N ASP A 82 9.38 -10.18 -0.72
CA ASP A 82 10.66 -10.47 -0.05
C ASP A 82 10.48 -10.65 1.47
N LEU A 83 9.62 -9.82 2.05
CA LEU A 83 9.14 -9.90 3.43
C LEU A 83 8.26 -11.14 3.72
N GLY A 84 7.88 -11.91 2.68
CA GLY A 84 7.06 -13.12 2.81
C GLY A 84 5.59 -12.86 3.16
N LEU A 85 5.08 -11.67 2.84
CA LEU A 85 3.69 -11.27 3.09
C LEU A 85 2.72 -11.73 2.00
N ILE A 86 3.21 -11.93 0.77
CA ILE A 86 2.45 -12.36 -0.43
C ILE A 86 3.24 -13.34 -1.32
#